data_AF-A0A6H1NZK0-F1
#
_entry.id   AF-A0A6H1NZK0-F1
#
_cell.length_a   1.000
_cell.length_b   1.000
_cell.length_c   1.000
_cell.angle_alpha   90.00
_cell.angle_beta   90.00
_cell.angle_gamma   90.00
#
_symmetry.space_group_name_H-M   'P 1'
#
loop_
_entity.id
_entity.type
_entity.pdbx_description
1 polymer ?
#
loop_
_entity_poly.entity_id
_entity_poly.type
_entity_poly.pdbx_seq_one_letter_code
_entity_poly.pdbx_strand_id
1 'polypeptide(L)' 'MEHYVAFLRSKNWVDTDLDSRYINVNHPYAILISEDEGQITLRGNTGFDNGQNGEEIFTFNSLKELQEWFENNIGE' A
#
# COMPACT_ATOMS: atom_id res chain seq x y z
N MET A 1 1.43 12.31 6.03
CA MET A 1 2.35 11.16 6.03
C MET A 1 2.08 10.23 7.20
N GLU A 2 2.20 10.68 8.45
CA GLU A 2 1.92 9.85 9.66
C GLU A 2 0.55 9.16 9.63
N HIS A 3 -0.49 9.82 9.11
CA HIS A 3 -1.83 9.24 9.02
C HIS A 3 -1.91 8.03 8.07
N TYR A 4 -1.15 8.01 6.98
CA TYR A 4 -1.11 6.87 6.05
C TYR A 4 -0.38 5.69 6.68
N VAL A 5 0.79 5.95 7.27
CA VAL A 5 1.58 4.94 7.96
C VAL A 5 0.81 4.32 9.12
N ALA A 6 0.13 5.14 9.91
CA ALA A 6 -0.69 4.69 11.03
C ALA A 6 -1.86 3.82 10.54
N PHE A 7 -2.55 4.23 9.46
CA PHE A 7 -3.62 3.44 8.87
C PHE A 7 -3.11 2.09 8.35
N LEU A 8 -2.07 2.09 7.52
CA LEU A 8 -1.49 0.86 6.95
C LEU A 8 -1.03 -0.11 8.04
N ARG A 9 -0.33 0.39 9.07
CA ARG A 9 0.09 -0.42 10.23
C ARG A 9 -1.11 -0.99 10.99
N SER A 10 -2.20 -0.23 11.13
CA SER A 10 -3.43 -0.73 11.78
C SER A 10 -4.08 -1.90 11.02
N LYS A 11 -3.76 -2.05 9.73
CA LYS A 11 -4.19 -3.13 8.83
C LYS A 11 -3.11 -4.19 8.61
N ASN A 12 -2.05 -4.21 9.42
CA ASN A 12 -0.90 -5.14 9.29
C ASN A 12 -0.12 -5.02 7.98
N TRP A 13 -0.12 -3.85 7.34
CA TRP A 13 0.76 -3.53 6.24
C TRP A 13 2.05 -2.91 6.79
N VAL A 14 3.18 -3.54 6.50
CA VAL A 14 4.47 -3.23 7.15
C VAL A 14 5.51 -2.84 6.10
N ASP A 15 6.20 -1.73 6.37
CA ASP A 15 7.39 -1.33 5.64
C ASP A 15 8.59 -2.12 6.19
N THR A 16 9.01 -3.14 5.43
CA THR A 16 10.08 -4.07 5.85
C THR A 16 11.45 -3.55 5.47
N ASP A 17 11.55 -2.92 4.31
CA ASP A 17 12.81 -2.50 3.69
C ASP A 17 13.13 -1.01 3.96
N LEU A 18 12.25 -0.30 4.69
CA LEU A 18 12.34 1.13 5.01
C LEU A 18 12.41 2.00 3.74
N ASP A 19 11.71 1.57 2.69
CA ASP A 19 11.67 2.20 1.37
C ASP A 19 10.25 2.66 1.00
N SER A 20 9.40 2.88 2.01
CA SER A 20 8.00 3.30 1.86
C SER A 20 7.14 2.30 1.08
N ARG A 21 7.55 1.03 1.06
CA ARG A 21 6.80 -0.08 0.48
C ARG A 21 6.22 -0.97 1.56
N TYR A 22 4.90 -0.94 1.67
CA TYR A 22 4.15 -1.64 2.69
C TYR A 22 3.63 -2.96 2.13
N ILE A 23 3.93 -4.04 2.84
CA ILE A 23 3.60 -5.41 2.46
C ILE A 23 2.70 -6.04 3.53
N ASN A 24 1.71 -6.79 3.08
CA ASN A 24 0.92 -7.68 3.92
C ASN A 24 0.94 -9.08 3.30
N VAL A 25 1.45 -10.06 4.04
CA VAL A 25 1.64 -11.44 3.56
C VAL A 25 0.33 -12.15 3.19
N ASN A 26 -0.81 -11.62 3.65
CA ASN A 26 -2.12 -12.18 3.35
C ASN A 26 -2.73 -11.60 2.07
N HIS A 27 -2.14 -10.55 1.49
CA HIS A 27 -2.67 -9.84 0.33
C HIS A 27 -1.69 -9.90 -0.85
N PRO A 28 -2.19 -10.09 -2.08
CA PRO A 28 -1.36 -10.17 -3.29
C PRO A 28 -0.94 -8.78 -3.81
N TYR A 29 -0.85 -7.78 -2.93
CA TYR A 29 -0.54 -6.40 -3.30
C TYR A 29 0.61 -5.84 -2.46
N ALA A 30 1.23 -4.79 -2.97
CA ALA A 30 2.16 -3.92 -2.28
C ALA A 30 1.63 -2.49 -2.37
N ILE A 31 1.81 -1.71 -1.31
CA ILE A 31 1.42 -0.30 -1.28
C ILE A 31 2.68 0.54 -1.20
N LEU A 32 2.91 1.37 -2.20
CA LEU A 32 4.02 2.30 -2.25
C LEU A 32 3.53 3.71 -1.89
N ILE A 33 4.21 4.40 -0.99
CA ILE A 33 3.94 5.81 -0.70
C ILE A 33 5.05 6.66 -1.33
N SER A 34 4.69 7.50 -2.31
CA SER A 34 5.58 8.49 -2.91
C SER A 34 5.48 9.79 -2.13
N GLU A 35 6.48 10.08 -1.30
CA GLU A 35 6.49 11.27 -0.45
C GLU A 35 6.58 12.57 -1.24
N ASP A 36 7.39 12.57 -2.30
CA ASP A 36 7.64 13.74 -3.16
C ASP A 36 6.40 14.12 -3.98
N GLU A 37 5.59 13.12 -4.36
CA GLU A 37 4.42 13.31 -5.21
C GLU A 37 3.11 13.33 -4.41
N GLY A 38 3.15 12.99 -3.12
CA GLY A 38 1.95 12.86 -2.28
C GLY A 38 0.99 11.76 -2.75
N GLN A 39 1.48 10.81 -3.54
CA GLN A 39 0.70 9.76 -4.18
C GLN A 39 0.92 8.41 -3.50
N ILE A 40 -0.10 7.55 -3.58
CA ILE A 40 -0.06 6.19 -3.05
C ILE A 40 -0.42 5.23 -4.16
N THR A 41 0.44 4.25 -4.40
CA THR A 41 0.27 3.31 -5.50
C THR A 41 0.04 1.91 -4.97
N LEU A 42 -1.05 1.29 -5.37
CA LEU A 42 -1.29 -0.14 -5.20
C LEU A 42 -0.66 -0.88 -6.39
N ARG A 43 0.23 -1.81 -6.09
CA ARG A 43 0.92 -2.63 -7.08
C ARG A 43 0.68 -4.10 -6.82
N GLY A 44 0.74 -4.93 -7.85
CA GLY A 44 0.73 -6.38 -7.67
C GLY A 44 1.95 -6.86 -6.87
N ASN A 45 1.78 -7.84 -5.99
CA ASN A 45 2.86 -8.47 -5.26
C ASN A 45 2.82 -9.99 -5.49
N THR A 46 3.71 -10.49 -6.35
CA THR A 46 3.82 -11.91 -6.69
C THR A 46 4.71 -12.69 -5.71
N GLY A 47 5.11 -12.07 -4.59
CA GLY A 47 5.66 -12.74 -3.40
C GLY A 47 7.18 -12.88 -3.36
N PHE A 48 7.90 -12.58 -4.45
CA PHE A 48 9.36 -12.73 -4.50
C PHE A 48 10.12 -11.41 -4.46
N ASP A 49 9.47 -10.30 -4.78
CA ASP A 49 10.11 -8.99 -4.94
C ASP A 49 9.38 -7.88 -4.17
N ASN A 50 8.46 -8.25 -3.27
CA ASN A 50 7.65 -7.29 -2.50
C ASN A 50 6.95 -6.26 -3.41
N GLY A 51 6.53 -6.65 -4.62
CA GLY A 51 5.87 -5.74 -5.57
C GLY A 51 6.79 -4.74 -6.27
N GLN A 52 8.12 -4.93 -6.20
CA GLN A 52 9.11 -4.07 -6.89
C GLN A 52 8.87 -4.01 -8.40
N ASN A 53 8.53 -5.14 -9.02
CA ASN A 53 8.21 -5.27 -10.44
C ASN A 53 6.71 -5.47 -10.67
N GLY A 54 5.88 -5.30 -9.64
CA GLY A 54 4.44 -5.36 -9.75
C GLY A 54 3.88 -4.30 -10.68
N GLU A 55 2.90 -4.66 -11.50
CA GLU A 55 2.15 -3.67 -12.26
C GLU A 55 1.43 -2.72 -11.30
N GLU A 56 1.39 -1.43 -11.65
CA GLU A 56 0.52 -0.47 -10.99
C GLU A 56 -0.94 -0.81 -11.32
N ILE A 57 -1.74 -0.98 -10.27
CA ILE A 57 -3.15 -1.35 -10.37
C ILE A 57 -4.02 -0.11 -10.14
N PHE A 58 -3.71 0.64 -9.08
CA PHE A 58 -4.43 1.86 -8.70
C PHE A 58 -3.49 2.88 -8.07
N THR A 59 -3.82 4.15 -8.26
CA THR A 59 -3.18 5.27 -7.58
C THR A 59 -4.22 6.08 -6.82
N PHE A 60 -3.92 6.38 -5.56
CA PHE A 60 -4.75 7.16 -4.65
C PHE A 60 -4.08 8.50 -4.38
N ASN A 61 -4.90 9.55 -4.32
CA ASN A 61 -4.47 10.92 -4.05
C ASN A 61 -4.82 11.37 -2.63
N SER A 62 -5.51 10.51 -1.86
CA SER A 62 -5.88 10.81 -0.48
C SER A 62 -6.04 9.56 0.40
N LEU A 63 -5.93 9.74 1.72
CA LEU A 63 -6.16 8.66 2.69
C LEU A 63 -7.58 8.11 2.60
N LYS A 64 -8.54 8.98 2.32
CA LYS A 64 -9.95 8.60 2.20
C LYS A 64 -10.17 7.61 1.06
N GLU A 65 -9.59 7.87 -0.11
CA GLU A 65 -9.70 6.96 -1.27
C GLU A 65 -9.07 5.59 -0.97
N LEU A 66 -7.92 5.58 -0.28
CA LEU A 66 -7.28 4.34 0.16
C LEU A 66 -8.18 3.57 1.14
N GLN A 67 -8.77 4.24 2.13
CA GLN A 67 -9.69 3.64 3.11
C GLN A 67 -10.93 3.04 2.44
N GLU A 68 -11.56 3.79 1.54
CA GLU A 68 -12.71 3.31 0.78
C GLU A 68 -12.36 2.09 -0.07
N TRP A 69 -11.16 2.07 -0.67
CA TRP A 69 -10.71 0.89 -1.42
C TRP A 69 -10.54 -0.33 -0.51
N PHE A 70 -9.91 -0.15 0.65
CA PHE A 70 -9.69 -1.20 1.65
C PHE A 70 -11.03 -1.84 2.09
N GLU A 71 -12.00 -1.01 2.46
CA GLU A 71 -13.35 -1.44 2.87
C GLU A 71 -14.07 -2.23 1.76
N ASN A 72 -13.96 -1.77 0.51
CA ASN A 72 -14.70 -2.34 -0.62
C ASN A 72 -14.04 -3.59 -1.22
N ASN A 73 -12.72 -3.78 -1.08
CA ASN A 73 -11.99 -4.82 -1.83
C ASN A 73 -11.43 -5.93 -0.95
N ILE A 74 -10.97 -5.61 0.26
CA ILE A 74 -10.33 -6.60 1.15
C ILE A 74 -11.03 -6.73 2.51
N GLY A 75 -12.11 -5.98 2.73
CA GLY A 75 -12.93 -6.04 3.95
C GLY A 75 -12.17 -5.60 5.20
N GLU A 76 -11.06 -4.88 5.01
CA GLU A 76 -10.21 -4.33 6.07
C GLU A 76 -10.53 -2.86 6.28
#